data_AF-A0A535UVF5-F1
#
_entry.id   AF-A0A535UVF5-F1
#
_cell.length_a   1.000
_cell.length_b   1.000
_cell.length_c   1.000
_cell.angle_alpha   90.00
_cell.angle_beta   90.00
_cell.angle_gamma   90.00
#
_symmetry.space_group_name_H-M   'P 1'
#
loop_
_entity.id
_entity.type
_entity.pdbx_description
1 polymer ?
#
loop_
_entity_poly.entity_id
_entity_poly.type
_entity_poly.pdbx_seq_one_letter_code
_entity_poly.pdbx_strand_id
1 'polypeptide(L)' 'MLKLVVEIVLAIFLHPVAYILTVVDVVNRKDMTGFWKVFWIIVAFPWGIGPILYLVFGGGKFW' A
#
# COMPACT_ATOMS: atom_id res chain seq x y z
N MET A 1 -19.74 1.79 19.18
CA MET A 1 -20.17 1.22 17.88
C MET A 1 -20.11 2.23 16.73
N LEU A 2 -20.68 3.43 16.87
CA LEU A 2 -20.63 4.47 15.83
C LEU A 2 -19.20 4.80 15.35
N LYS A 3 -18.23 4.89 16.26
CA LYS A 3 -16.81 5.10 15.95
C LYS A 3 -16.24 4.05 14.99
N LEU A 4 -16.48 2.76 15.27
CA LEU A 4 -16.00 1.65 14.45
C LEU A 4 -16.58 1.71 13.03
N VAL A 5 -17.88 2.04 12.92
CA VAL A 5 -18.54 2.19 11.61
C VAL A 5 -17.92 3.33 10.81
N VAL A 6 -17.67 4.48 11.45
CA VAL A 6 -17.01 5.63 10.81
C VAL A 6 -15.59 5.27 10.35
N GLU A 7 -14.81 4.55 11.17
CA GLU A 7 -13.46 4.11 10.82
C GLU A 7 -13.45 3.14 9.64
N ILE A 8 -14.38 2.19 9.58
CA ILE A 8 -14.52 1.25 8.45
C ILE A 8 -14.92 1.99 7.18
N VAL A 9 -15.87 2.92 7.25
CA VAL A 9 -16.30 3.73 6.10
C VAL A 9 -15.13 4.56 5.57
N LEU A 10 -14.42 5.27 6.45
CA LEU A 10 -13.24 6.03 6.07
C LEU A 10 -12.16 5.13 5.47
N ALA A 11 -11.88 3.97 6.07
CA ALA A 11 -10.90 3.03 5.57
C ALA A 11 -11.21 2.51 4.16
N ILE A 12 -12.49 2.23 3.86
CA ILE A 12 -12.92 1.78 2.53
C ILE A 12 -12.65 2.84 1.46
N PHE A 13 -12.76 4.13 1.79
CA PHE A 13 -12.46 5.22 0.85
C PHE A 13 -10.97 5.59 0.80
N LEU A 14 -10.29 5.54 1.95
CA LEU A 14 -8.87 5.89 2.05
C LEU A 14 -7.97 4.83 1.42
N HIS A 15 -8.34 3.54 1.50
CA HIS A 15 -7.52 2.48 0.93
C HIS A 15 -7.33 2.57 -0.59
N PRO A 16 -8.37 2.73 -1.42
CA PRO A 16 -8.21 2.93 -2.87
C PRO A 16 -7.31 4.12 -3.20
N VAL A 17 -7.47 5.24 -2.49
CA VAL A 17 -6.64 6.44 -2.71
C VAL A 17 -5.19 6.16 -2.36
N ALA A 18 -4.94 5.57 -1.19
CA ALA A 18 -3.59 5.19 -0.75
C ALA A 18 -2.95 4.15 -1.70
N TYR A 19 -3.73 3.20 -2.21
CA TYR A 19 -3.26 2.22 -3.17
C TYR A 19 -2.84 2.88 -4.48
N ILE A 20 -3.66 3.77 -5.05
CA ILE A 20 -3.33 4.51 -6.28
C ILE A 20 -2.02 5.29 -6.11
N LEU A 21 -1.88 6.00 -4.99
CA LEU A 21 -0.66 6.73 -4.68
C LEU A 21 0.55 5.79 -4.52
N THR A 22 0.38 4.61 -3.92
CA THR A 22 1.42 3.57 -3.84
C THR A 22 1.86 3.14 -5.25
N VAL A 23 0.90 2.87 -6.14
CA VAL A 23 1.19 2.47 -7.52
C VAL A 23 1.98 3.56 -8.23
N VAL A 24 1.58 4.83 -8.08
CA VAL A 24 2.28 5.97 -8.67
C VAL A 24 3.72 6.07 -8.16
N ASP A 25 3.94 5.94 -6.85
CA ASP A 25 5.28 5.97 -6.25
C ASP A 25 6.16 4.82 -6.79
N VAL A 26 5.66 3.59 -6.71
CA VAL A 26 6.34 2.37 -7.14
C VAL A 26 6.73 2.42 -8.62
N VAL A 27 5.84 2.92 -9.48
CA VAL A 27 6.12 3.07 -10.92
C VAL A 27 7.22 4.10 -11.16
N ASN A 28 7.25 5.21 -10.40
CA ASN A 28 8.21 6.28 -10.55
C ASN A 28 9.59 6.01 -9.92
N ARG A 29 9.72 5.02 -9.04
CA ARG A 29 11.02 4.63 -8.46
C ARG A 29 12.01 4.15 -9.52
N LYS A 30 13.21 4.74 -9.53
CA LYS A 30 14.29 4.44 -10.49
C LYS A 30 15.24 3.35 -10.00
N ASP A 31 15.23 3.08 -8.70
CA ASP A 31 16.11 2.16 -7.99
C ASP A 31 15.53 0.74 -7.86
N MET A 32 14.34 0.50 -8.42
CA MET A 32 13.60 -0.73 -8.25
C MET A 32 13.39 -1.44 -9.60
N THR A 33 13.71 -2.74 -9.65
CA THR A 33 13.56 -3.54 -10.88
C THR A 33 12.08 -3.77 -11.22
N GLY A 34 11.77 -4.05 -12.49
CA GLY A 34 10.40 -4.25 -12.96
C GLY A 34 9.64 -5.36 -12.22
N PHE A 35 10.33 -6.45 -11.87
CA PHE A 35 9.76 -7.53 -11.07
C PHE A 35 9.30 -7.05 -9.69
N TRP A 36 10.15 -6.29 -8.98
CA TRP A 36 9.82 -5.75 -7.66
C TRP A 36 8.66 -4.75 -7.72
N LYS A 37 8.57 -3.95 -8.78
CA LYS A 37 7.42 -3.04 -8.99
C LYS A 37 6.10 -3.81 -9.07
N VAL A 38 6.05 -4.85 -9.90
CA VAL A 38 4.84 -5.68 -10.06
C VAL A 38 4.49 -6.41 -8.76
N PHE A 39 5.49 -6.98 -8.07
CA PHE A 39 5.29 -7.61 -6.77
C PHE A 39 4.64 -6.66 -5.77
N TRP A 40 5.16 -5.44 -5.62
CA TRP A 40 4.63 -4.44 -4.69
C TRP A 40 3.21 -3.99 -5.01
N ILE A 41 2.89 -3.80 -6.29
CA ILE A 41 1.54 -3.44 -6.73
C ILE A 41 0.54 -4.55 -6.35
N ILE A 42 0.88 -5.81 -6.61
CA ILE A 42 0.00 -6.95 -6.27
C ILE A 42 -0.17 -7.07 -4.75
N VAL A 43 0.92 -6.91 -4.01
CA VAL A 43 0.97 -7.04 -2.55
C VAL A 43 0.25 -5.91 -1.82
N ALA A 44 0.28 -4.69 -2.34
CA ALA A 44 -0.37 -3.53 -1.74
C ALA A 44 -1.89 -3.52 -1.97
N PHE A 45 -2.39 -4.36 -2.88
CA PHE A 45 -3.80 -4.39 -3.26
C PHE A 45 -4.74 -4.82 -2.12
N PRO A 46 -4.46 -5.90 -1.36
CA PRO A 46 -5.27 -6.27 -0.21
C PRO A 46 -5.08 -5.29 0.95
N TRP A 47 -6.18 -4.88 1.57
CA TRP A 47 -6.16 -3.99 2.73
C TRP A 47 -5.39 -4.63 3.89
N GLY A 48 -4.38 -3.91 4.41
CA GLY A 48 -3.61 -4.34 5.59
C GLY A 48 -2.37 -5.21 5.33
N ILE A 49 -2.14 -5.70 4.11
CA ILE A 49 -0.98 -6.56 3.78
C ILE A 49 0.25 -5.74 3.37
N GLY A 50 0.06 -4.62 2.67
CA GLY A 50 1.14 -3.71 2.25
C GLY A 50 2.07 -3.23 3.39
N PRO A 51 1.54 -2.72 4.52
CA PRO A 51 2.35 -2.25 5.64
C PRO A 51 3.25 -3.33 6.27
N ILE A 52 2.71 -4.54 6.44
CA ILE A 52 3.43 -5.66 7.05
C ILE A 52 4.59 -6.10 6.15
N LEU A 53 4.36 -6.13 4.83
CA LEU A 53 5.38 -6.53 3.88
C LEU A 53 6.45 -5.45 3.68
N TYR A 54 6.14 -4.16 3.90
CA TYR A 54 7.13 -3.08 3.88
C TYR A 54 8.19 -3.21 4.96
N LEU A 55 7.80 -3.67 6.16
CA LEU A 55 8.73 -4.02 7.23
C LEU A 55 9.66 -5.17 6.87
N VAL A 56 9.17 -6.17 6.12
CA VAL A 56 9.90 -7.40 5.82
C VAL A 56 10.75 -7.29 4.55
N PHE A 57 10.22 -6.65 3.50
CA PHE A 57 10.81 -6.63 2.15
C PHE A 57 11.20 -5.23 1.67
N GLY A 58 10.64 -4.16 2.26
CA GLY A 58 10.90 -2.77 1.85
C GLY A 58 12.14 -2.14 2.50
N GLY A 59 12.91 -2.90 3.28
CA GLY A 59 14.06 -2.39 4.03
C GLY A 59 13.67 -1.39 5.13
N GLY A 60 12.44 -1.47 5.64
CA GLY A 60 11.95 -0.63 6.75
C GLY A 60 11.60 0.81 6.40
N LYS A 61 11.66 1.21 5.12
CA LYS A 61 11.20 2.54 4.69
C LYS A 61 9.71 2.49 4.37
N PHE A 62 8.87 2.84 5.33
CA PHE A 62 7.49 3.23 5.02
C PHE A 62 7.53 4.52 4.22
N TRP A 63 6.93 4.51 3.02
CA TRP A 63 6.68 5.65 2.14
C TRP A 63 7.65 6.84 2.30
#